data_AF-A0A1F4HGF4-F1
#
_entry.id   AF-A0A1F4HGF4-F1
#
_cell.length_a   1.000
_cell.length_b   1.000
_cell.length_c   1.000
_cell.angle_alpha   90.00
_cell.angle_beta   90.00
_cell.angle_gamma   90.00
#
_symmetry.space_group_name_H-M   'P 1'
#
loop_
_entity.id
_entity.type
_entity.pdbx_description
1 polymer ?
#
loop_
_entity_poly.entity_id
_entity_poly.type
_entity_poly.pdbx_seq_one_letter_code
_entity_poly.pdbx_strand_id
1 'polypeptide(L)'
;MPERIEWLDDGTTGGSPFNPRFGDRYRSEFGGLSQAREVFLKGCDLPAAWASQPQWCVLETGFGLGLNFLVTWAAWKADPLRPRLLHFVSTEAFPASAEDVLRSAQSHPNLLVLAQELQRQSWGLLPGVHRLAFESGQVLLTLCVGDAKAMLREQSFQADSVYLDGFSPQRNPDIWDIHTFKAVARCCRRGTRVATWTVARSVRDALAQCGFMMKKVPGTPPKRDNLQGEFNPSWEPKKARTLPMRRAAARCIVIGAGLAGAAVAASLARRGWQVMVLDAAAAPAAGASGLPAGVMAPHVSPDDSQFSRLTRSGIRATLQQAETLLQAGSDWSRTGVLEHCVTHARTRPAAWQQEYAEAAHDWTHLATPEQLARASLPLGTPALWHVQAGWIKPAALVQAWLATPGIEWRGDAVVSQWARQGSAWQVLDAAGQELARAELVVLAAGYASRALAQGADMQLALQAVRGQVSWALHEDGITNALP
;
A
#
# COMPACT_ATOMS: atom_id res chain seq x y z
N MET A 1 -16.54 8.94 10.71
CA MET A 1 -16.00 8.58 12.04
C MET A 1 -15.47 7.16 11.93
N PRO A 2 -14.37 6.81 12.61
CA PRO A 2 -13.95 5.42 12.75
C PRO A 2 -15.09 4.62 13.39
N GLU A 3 -15.10 3.32 13.14
CA GLU A 3 -16.13 2.45 13.70
C GLU A 3 -16.05 2.47 15.23
N ARG A 4 -17.19 2.64 15.89
CA ARG A 4 -17.26 2.66 17.36
C ARG A 4 -17.04 1.25 17.90
N ILE A 5 -16.08 1.13 18.83
CA ILE A 5 -15.78 -0.12 19.53
C ILE A 5 -16.03 0.06 21.02
N GLU A 6 -16.76 -0.89 21.61
CA GLU A 6 -16.98 -0.96 23.06
C GLU A 6 -16.09 -2.04 23.65
N TRP A 7 -15.43 -1.73 24.76
CA TRP A 7 -14.55 -2.67 25.44
C TRP A 7 -15.26 -3.21 26.67
N LEU A 8 -15.75 -4.45 26.56
CA LEU A 8 -16.52 -5.10 27.61
C LEU A 8 -15.63 -5.52 28.77
N ASP A 9 -16.06 -5.25 29.99
CA ASP A 9 -15.43 -5.74 31.22
C ASP A 9 -15.97 -7.13 31.55
N ASP A 10 -15.38 -8.14 30.92
CA ASP A 10 -15.78 -9.54 30.98
C ASP A 10 -14.73 -10.44 31.65
N GLY A 11 -13.80 -9.84 32.39
CA GLY A 11 -12.68 -10.53 33.04
C GLY A 11 -11.52 -10.89 32.10
N THR A 12 -11.56 -10.55 30.82
CA THR A 12 -10.39 -10.65 29.93
C THR A 12 -9.44 -9.47 30.11
N THR A 13 -8.13 -9.73 30.07
CA THR A 13 -7.11 -8.67 30.22
C THR A 13 -7.26 -7.61 29.13
N GLY A 14 -7.62 -6.38 29.51
CA GLY A 14 -7.84 -5.25 28.59
C GLY A 14 -9.26 -5.11 28.04
N GLY A 15 -10.16 -6.03 28.41
CA GLY A 15 -11.54 -6.12 27.96
C GLY A 15 -11.71 -6.74 26.57
N SER A 16 -12.91 -7.25 26.30
CA SER A 16 -13.26 -7.82 25.01
C SER A 16 -13.81 -6.74 24.06
N PRO A 17 -13.21 -6.54 22.88
CA PRO A 17 -13.71 -5.60 21.90
C PRO A 17 -15.03 -6.09 21.27
N PHE A 18 -16.05 -5.26 21.35
CA PHE A 18 -17.41 -5.48 20.88
C PHE A 18 -17.80 -4.41 19.87
N ASN A 19 -18.48 -4.83 18.80
CA ASN A 19 -19.01 -3.93 17.80
C ASN A 19 -20.53 -3.77 17.98
N PRO A 20 -21.03 -2.58 18.37
CA PRO A 20 -22.45 -2.34 18.55
C PRO A 20 -23.29 -2.45 17.26
N ARG A 21 -22.73 -2.09 16.10
CA ARG A 21 -23.41 -2.18 14.80
C ARG A 21 -23.77 -3.63 14.45
N PHE A 22 -22.85 -4.56 14.67
CA PHE A 22 -23.06 -5.97 14.38
C PHE A 22 -23.55 -6.78 15.59
N GLY A 23 -23.53 -6.20 16.79
CA GLY A 23 -23.94 -6.87 18.02
C GLY A 23 -23.10 -8.13 18.30
N ASP A 24 -21.81 -8.08 18.00
CA ASP A 24 -20.90 -9.23 18.04
C ASP A 24 -19.49 -8.80 18.49
N ARG A 25 -18.71 -9.75 19.02
CA ARG A 25 -17.34 -9.52 19.48
C ARG A 25 -16.35 -9.65 18.33
N TYR A 26 -15.29 -8.84 18.32
CA TYR A 26 -14.21 -8.96 17.32
C TYR A 26 -13.35 -10.22 17.53
N ARG A 27 -13.41 -10.83 18.72
CA ARG A 27 -12.67 -12.04 19.06
C ARG A 27 -13.43 -12.88 20.08
N SER A 28 -13.16 -14.19 20.09
CA SER A 28 -13.75 -15.10 21.07
C SER A 28 -13.28 -14.81 22.50
N GLU A 29 -14.09 -15.23 23.47
CA GLU A 29 -13.81 -15.10 24.91
C GLU A 29 -12.55 -15.87 25.35
N PHE A 30 -12.17 -16.90 24.59
CA PHE A 30 -10.99 -17.73 24.82
C PHE A 30 -9.71 -17.20 24.13
N GLY A 31 -9.79 -16.00 23.54
CA GLY A 31 -8.63 -15.22 23.08
C GLY A 31 -8.44 -15.20 21.56
N GLY A 32 -8.52 -14.01 20.97
CA GLY A 32 -8.34 -13.79 19.52
C GLY A 32 -6.96 -14.20 18.99
N LEU A 33 -5.91 -14.20 19.83
CA LEU A 33 -4.57 -14.59 19.42
C LEU A 33 -4.48 -16.08 19.06
N SER A 34 -5.15 -16.94 19.84
CA SER A 34 -5.20 -18.37 19.56
C SER A 34 -5.93 -18.63 18.25
N GLN A 35 -7.05 -17.93 18.01
CA GLN A 35 -7.79 -18.01 16.76
C GLN A 35 -6.92 -17.58 15.56
N ALA A 36 -6.27 -16.42 15.63
CA ALA A 36 -5.39 -15.93 14.57
C ALA A 36 -4.28 -16.92 14.20
N ARG A 37 -3.67 -17.57 15.21
CA ARG A 37 -2.61 -18.56 15.01
C ARG A 37 -3.11 -19.91 14.51
N GLU A 38 -4.07 -20.50 15.22
CA GLU A 38 -4.49 -21.88 14.99
C GLU A 38 -5.46 -22.00 13.81
N VAL A 39 -6.38 -21.05 13.65
CA VAL A 39 -7.37 -21.09 12.58
C VAL A 39 -6.78 -20.58 11.27
N PHE A 40 -6.21 -19.38 11.29
CA PHE A 40 -5.82 -18.70 10.04
C PHE A 40 -4.39 -19.03 9.62
N LEU A 41 -3.40 -18.72 10.46
CA LEU A 41 -1.99 -18.93 10.13
C LEU A 41 -1.71 -20.42 9.84
N LYS A 42 -1.94 -21.30 10.82
CA LYS A 42 -1.76 -22.75 10.66
C LYS A 42 -2.78 -23.38 9.72
N GLY A 43 -4.01 -22.87 9.65
CA GLY A 43 -5.01 -23.40 8.72
C GLY A 43 -4.66 -23.15 7.24
N CYS A 44 -3.82 -22.16 6.96
CA CYS A 44 -3.20 -21.98 5.66
C CYS A 44 -1.77 -22.54 5.59
N ASP A 45 -1.40 -23.44 6.50
CA ASP A 45 -0.11 -24.15 6.52
C ASP A 45 1.10 -23.21 6.64
N LEU A 46 0.94 -22.07 7.31
CA LEU A 46 2.04 -21.12 7.56
C LEU A 46 2.68 -21.40 8.93
N PRO A 47 4.03 -21.34 9.03
CA PRO A 47 4.98 -20.84 8.02
C PRO A 47 5.42 -21.86 6.94
N ALA A 48 5.10 -23.14 7.04
CA ALA A 48 5.67 -24.17 6.15
C ALA A 48 5.43 -23.87 4.64
N ALA A 49 4.25 -23.38 4.27
CA ALA A 49 3.89 -23.13 2.89
C ALA A 49 4.62 -21.92 2.25
N TRP A 50 5.01 -20.91 3.04
CA TRP A 50 5.72 -19.74 2.51
C TRP A 50 7.25 -19.88 2.54
N ALA A 51 7.76 -20.98 3.09
CA ALA A 51 9.19 -21.17 3.30
C ALA A 51 9.94 -21.12 1.96
N SER A 52 11.00 -20.32 1.92
CA SER A 52 11.87 -20.10 0.75
C SER A 52 11.16 -19.56 -0.50
N GLN A 53 9.91 -19.07 -0.37
CA GLN A 53 9.22 -18.41 -1.47
C GLN A 53 9.75 -16.98 -1.65
N PRO A 54 9.85 -16.44 -2.88
CA PRO A 54 10.30 -15.06 -3.06
C PRO A 54 9.31 -14.04 -2.48
N GLN A 55 8.02 -14.37 -2.49
CA GLN A 55 6.95 -13.56 -1.94
C GLN A 55 5.77 -14.43 -1.51
N TRP A 56 4.97 -13.92 -0.58
CA TRP A 56 3.72 -14.55 -0.18
C TRP A 56 2.62 -13.50 -0.05
N CYS A 57 1.47 -13.74 -0.68
CA CYS A 57 0.32 -12.87 -0.63
C CYS A 57 -0.80 -13.49 0.21
N VAL A 58 -1.22 -12.80 1.28
CA VAL A 58 -2.39 -13.17 2.08
C VAL A 58 -3.54 -12.24 1.70
N LEU A 59 -4.74 -12.79 1.50
CA LEU A 59 -5.98 -12.03 1.41
C LEU A 59 -6.83 -12.29 2.66
N GLU A 60 -7.33 -11.24 3.29
CA GLU A 60 -8.30 -11.29 4.36
C GLU A 60 -9.60 -10.58 3.99
N THR A 61 -10.73 -11.15 4.43
CA THR A 61 -12.01 -10.45 4.49
C THR A 61 -12.24 -9.97 5.93
N GLY A 62 -12.44 -8.67 6.15
CA GLY A 62 -12.63 -8.10 7.49
C GLY A 62 -11.31 -7.89 8.26
N PHE A 63 -10.72 -6.71 8.12
CA PHE A 63 -9.49 -6.36 8.86
C PHE A 63 -9.72 -6.23 10.37
N GLY A 64 -10.88 -5.69 10.76
CA GLY A 64 -11.26 -5.39 12.13
C GLY A 64 -10.17 -4.61 12.86
N LEU A 65 -9.60 -5.24 13.88
CA LEU A 65 -8.54 -4.67 14.73
C LEU A 65 -7.12 -5.06 14.28
N GLY A 66 -6.97 -5.67 13.09
CA GLY A 66 -5.67 -6.01 12.49
C GLY A 66 -4.94 -7.19 13.13
N LEU A 67 -5.60 -7.97 13.99
CA LEU A 67 -4.94 -9.02 14.77
C LEU A 67 -4.32 -10.13 13.89
N ASN A 68 -5.04 -10.60 12.86
CA ASN A 68 -4.51 -11.60 11.94
C ASN A 68 -3.28 -11.06 11.19
N PHE A 69 -3.30 -9.80 10.76
CA PHE A 69 -2.15 -9.15 10.13
C PHE A 69 -0.95 -9.10 11.09
N LEU A 70 -1.15 -8.63 12.33
CA LEU A 70 -0.08 -8.53 13.34
C LEU A 70 0.52 -9.91 13.67
N VAL A 71 -0.32 -10.94 13.80
CA VAL A 71 0.11 -12.32 14.04
C VAL A 71 0.89 -12.89 12.85
N THR A 72 0.42 -12.64 11.63
CA THR A 72 1.10 -13.07 10.41
C THR A 72 2.44 -12.36 10.25
N TRP A 73 2.50 -11.06 10.51
CA TRP A 73 3.74 -10.29 10.48
C TRP A 73 4.72 -10.76 11.55
N ALA A 74 4.27 -11.01 12.78
CA ALA A 74 5.12 -11.57 13.83
C ALA A 74 5.69 -12.94 13.45
N ALA A 75 4.86 -13.83 12.87
CA ALA A 75 5.31 -15.13 12.39
C ALA A 75 6.31 -15.00 11.23
N TRP A 76 6.08 -14.07 10.30
CA TRP A 76 7.01 -13.77 9.22
C TRP A 76 8.35 -13.32 9.78
N LYS A 77 8.36 -12.35 10.71
CA LYS A 77 9.59 -11.80 11.31
C LYS A 77 10.41 -12.86 12.05
N ALA A 78 9.74 -13.81 12.70
CA ALA A 78 10.36 -14.90 13.45
C ALA A 78 10.92 -16.04 12.57
N ASP A 79 10.46 -16.17 11.32
CA ASP A 79 10.84 -17.27 10.44
C ASP A 79 12.15 -16.97 9.68
N PRO A 80 13.21 -17.80 9.82
CA PRO A 80 14.44 -17.64 9.04
C PRO A 80 14.28 -17.99 7.56
N LEU A 81 13.27 -18.80 7.20
CA LEU A 81 12.94 -19.16 5.81
C LEU A 81 11.83 -18.30 5.23
N ARG A 82 11.49 -17.19 5.89
CA ARG A 82 10.43 -16.28 5.48
C ARG A 82 10.62 -15.79 4.04
N PRO A 83 9.52 -15.51 3.33
CA PRO A 83 9.61 -14.91 2.01
C PRO A 83 10.21 -13.51 2.06
N ARG A 84 10.89 -13.09 0.99
CA ARG A 84 11.49 -11.74 0.93
C ARG A 84 10.45 -10.62 1.01
N LEU A 85 9.24 -10.88 0.51
CA LEU A 85 8.10 -9.97 0.54
C LEU A 85 6.85 -10.67 1.09
N LEU A 86 6.29 -10.15 2.17
CA LEU A 86 4.95 -10.47 2.63
C LEU A 86 3.99 -9.36 2.17
N HIS A 87 2.97 -9.72 1.40
CA HIS A 87 1.91 -8.80 0.99
C HIS A 87 0.58 -9.25 1.60
N PHE A 88 0.12 -8.53 2.61
CA PHE A 88 -1.18 -8.73 3.23
C PHE A 88 -2.20 -7.78 2.58
N VAL A 89 -3.27 -8.31 2.01
CA VAL A 89 -4.39 -7.55 1.48
C VAL A 89 -5.58 -7.80 2.38
N SER A 90 -6.24 -6.75 2.87
CA SER A 90 -7.46 -6.91 3.67
C SER A 90 -8.55 -5.98 3.18
N THR A 91 -9.80 -6.37 3.40
CA THR A 91 -10.99 -5.53 3.13
C THR A 91 -11.63 -5.14 4.45
N GLU A 92 -12.03 -3.88 4.57
CA GLU A 92 -12.70 -3.37 5.77
C GLU A 92 -13.71 -2.30 5.40
N ALA A 93 -14.97 -2.50 5.74
CA ALA A 93 -16.00 -1.51 5.45
C ALA A 93 -15.99 -0.36 6.49
N PHE A 94 -15.61 -0.68 7.73
CA PHE A 94 -15.70 0.22 8.88
C PHE A 94 -14.39 0.17 9.68
N PRO A 95 -13.34 0.87 9.24
CA PRO A 95 -12.04 0.81 9.91
C PRO A 95 -12.14 1.33 11.34
N ALA A 96 -11.52 0.60 12.27
CA ALA A 96 -11.36 1.02 13.65
C ALA A 96 -10.40 2.22 13.77
N SER A 97 -10.45 2.94 14.90
CA SER A 97 -9.47 3.97 15.20
C SER A 97 -8.07 3.37 15.40
N ALA A 98 -7.04 4.18 15.21
CA ALA A 98 -5.66 3.76 15.46
C ALA A 98 -5.45 3.37 16.93
N GLU A 99 -6.11 4.08 17.85
CA GLU A 99 -6.08 3.81 19.29
C GLU A 99 -6.69 2.44 19.62
N ASP A 100 -7.81 2.08 19.01
CA ASP A 100 -8.45 0.78 19.24
C ASP A 100 -7.63 -0.38 18.67
N VAL A 101 -6.99 -0.19 17.51
CA VAL A 101 -6.03 -1.15 16.94
C VAL A 101 -4.87 -1.38 17.93
N LEU A 102 -4.29 -0.30 18.47
CA LEU A 102 -3.22 -0.42 19.48
C LEU A 102 -3.73 -1.12 20.75
N ARG A 103 -4.91 -0.72 21.24
CA ARG A 103 -5.53 -1.29 22.44
C ARG A 103 -5.76 -2.79 22.31
N SER A 104 -6.16 -3.27 21.14
CA SER A 104 -6.36 -4.70 20.86
C SER A 104 -5.11 -5.55 21.08
N ALA A 105 -3.93 -4.98 20.87
CA ALA A 105 -2.65 -5.65 21.01
C ALA A 105 -2.01 -5.52 22.41
N GLN A 106 -2.55 -4.68 23.30
CA GLN A 106 -1.93 -4.38 24.62
C GLN A 106 -1.68 -5.61 25.48
N SER A 107 -2.57 -6.61 25.42
CA SER A 107 -2.42 -7.86 26.17
C SER A 107 -1.35 -8.81 25.60
N HIS A 108 -0.66 -8.43 24.51
CA HIS A 108 0.31 -9.28 23.81
C HIS A 108 1.62 -8.52 23.56
N PRO A 109 2.59 -8.58 24.50
CA PRO A 109 3.83 -7.81 24.42
C PRO A 109 4.58 -7.94 23.09
N ASN A 110 4.64 -9.16 22.53
CA ASN A 110 5.32 -9.42 21.25
C ASN A 110 4.63 -8.76 20.04
N LEU A 111 3.33 -8.45 20.14
CA LEU A 111 2.58 -7.77 19.08
C LEU A 111 2.51 -6.26 19.29
N LEU A 112 2.74 -5.78 20.52
CA LEU A 112 2.58 -4.37 20.87
C LEU A 112 3.49 -3.46 20.03
N VAL A 113 4.75 -3.87 19.81
CA VAL A 113 5.69 -3.10 18.97
C VAL A 113 5.18 -2.99 17.53
N LEU A 114 4.70 -4.10 16.97
CA LEU A 114 4.14 -4.12 15.61
C LEU A 114 2.85 -3.30 15.52
N ALA A 115 2.02 -3.35 16.57
CA ALA A 115 0.80 -2.57 16.66
C ALA A 115 1.07 -1.06 16.76
N GLN A 116 2.14 -0.64 17.44
CA GLN A 116 2.58 0.75 17.46
C GLN A 116 3.05 1.21 16.06
N GLU A 117 3.75 0.37 15.31
CA GLU A 117 4.10 0.68 13.92
C GLU A 117 2.86 0.82 13.03
N LEU A 118 1.89 -0.10 13.17
CA LEU A 118 0.62 -0.03 12.46
C LEU A 118 -0.18 1.23 12.82
N GLN A 119 -0.29 1.55 14.12
CA GLN A 119 -0.98 2.73 14.63
C GLN A 119 -0.44 4.01 14.00
N ARG A 120 0.90 4.19 13.95
CA ARG A 120 1.54 5.39 13.37
C ARG A 120 1.18 5.63 11.90
N GLN A 121 0.79 4.57 11.18
CA GLN A 121 0.39 4.67 9.78
C GLN A 121 -1.14 4.62 9.56
N SER A 122 -1.93 4.37 10.60
CA SER A 122 -3.39 4.17 10.56
C SER A 122 -4.18 5.49 10.65
N TRP A 123 -3.82 6.45 9.81
CA TRP A 123 -4.49 7.76 9.70
C TRP A 123 -5.10 7.93 8.31
N GLY A 124 -6.12 8.78 8.18
CA GLY A 124 -6.67 9.20 6.88
C GLY A 124 -7.24 8.08 6.02
N LEU A 125 -7.85 7.07 6.64
CA LEU A 125 -8.41 5.88 5.98
C LEU A 125 -9.80 6.16 5.36
N LEU A 126 -9.81 6.96 4.29
CA LEU A 126 -11.00 7.22 3.46
C LEU A 126 -11.41 6.00 2.60
N PRO A 127 -12.63 5.92 2.06
CA PRO A 127 -12.98 4.86 1.11
C PRO A 127 -12.00 4.75 -0.07
N GLY A 128 -11.53 3.54 -0.35
CA GLY A 128 -10.53 3.25 -1.38
C GLY A 128 -9.37 2.39 -0.88
N VAL A 129 -8.23 2.46 -1.57
CA VAL A 129 -7.08 1.57 -1.34
C VAL A 129 -5.95 2.31 -0.65
N HIS A 130 -5.50 1.78 0.48
CA HIS A 130 -4.37 2.31 1.24
C HIS A 130 -3.24 1.29 1.29
N ARG A 131 -2.02 1.72 0.95
CA ARG A 131 -0.83 0.88 1.08
C ARG A 131 0.04 1.38 2.22
N LEU A 132 0.23 0.52 3.22
CA LEU A 132 1.14 0.72 4.34
C LEU A 132 2.34 -0.20 4.17
N ALA A 133 3.52 0.31 4.49
CA ALA A 133 4.78 -0.40 4.31
C ALA A 133 5.55 -0.45 5.64
N PHE A 134 6.04 -1.64 5.97
CA PHE A 134 6.78 -1.95 7.18
C PHE A 134 8.02 -2.76 6.84
N GLU A 135 8.94 -2.91 7.78
CA GLU A 135 10.20 -3.66 7.60
C GLU A 135 10.92 -3.22 6.31
N SER A 136 11.12 -1.91 6.15
CA SER A 136 11.73 -1.28 4.96
C SER A 136 11.06 -1.64 3.62
N GLY A 137 9.76 -1.96 3.66
CA GLY A 137 8.94 -2.33 2.49
C GLY A 137 8.93 -3.83 2.19
N GLN A 138 9.43 -4.68 3.09
CA GLN A 138 9.34 -6.14 2.99
C GLN A 138 8.00 -6.68 3.49
N VAL A 139 7.28 -5.93 4.32
CA VAL A 139 5.91 -6.24 4.73
C VAL A 139 5.00 -5.13 4.23
N LEU A 140 4.05 -5.49 3.37
CA LEU A 140 3.09 -4.56 2.78
C LEU A 140 1.68 -4.90 3.25
N LEU A 141 0.97 -3.94 3.81
CA LEU A 141 -0.47 -4.02 4.03
C LEU A 141 -1.19 -3.20 2.95
N THR A 142 -2.08 -3.82 2.20
CA THR A 142 -3.04 -3.13 1.33
C THR A 142 -4.42 -3.25 1.96
N LEU A 143 -4.87 -2.16 2.57
CA LEU A 143 -6.19 -2.07 3.18
C LEU A 143 -7.17 -1.45 2.18
N CYS A 144 -8.15 -2.23 1.75
CA CYS A 144 -9.23 -1.79 0.89
C CYS A 144 -10.43 -1.38 1.75
N VAL A 145 -10.63 -0.07 1.93
CA VAL A 145 -11.68 0.51 2.75
C VAL A 145 -12.96 0.66 1.92
N GLY A 146 -13.99 -0.11 2.26
CA GLY A 146 -15.28 -0.15 1.59
C GLY A 146 -15.90 -1.56 1.53
N ASP A 147 -17.00 -1.70 0.79
CA ASP A 147 -17.64 -3.01 0.56
C ASP A 147 -16.65 -4.02 -0.03
N ALA A 148 -16.48 -5.17 0.64
CA ALA A 148 -15.47 -6.16 0.29
C ALA A 148 -15.62 -6.65 -1.16
N LYS A 149 -16.85 -6.90 -1.61
CA LYS A 149 -17.16 -7.36 -2.96
C LYS A 149 -16.80 -6.32 -4.01
N ALA A 150 -17.18 -5.05 -3.82
CA ALA A 150 -16.82 -3.96 -4.71
C ALA A 150 -15.30 -3.78 -4.78
N MET A 151 -14.65 -3.68 -3.62
CA MET A 151 -13.21 -3.47 -3.52
C MET A 151 -12.40 -4.59 -4.20
N LEU A 152 -12.73 -5.86 -3.95
CA LEU A 152 -12.01 -7.00 -4.54
C LEU A 152 -12.19 -7.10 -6.05
N ARG A 153 -13.30 -6.63 -6.62
CA ARG A 153 -13.52 -6.62 -8.07
C ARG A 153 -12.55 -5.69 -8.80
N GLU A 154 -12.13 -4.62 -8.15
CA GLU A 154 -11.19 -3.63 -8.70
C GLU A 154 -9.73 -4.11 -8.64
N GLN A 155 -9.43 -5.03 -7.71
CA GLN A 155 -8.07 -5.51 -7.46
C GLN A 155 -7.55 -6.47 -8.54
N SER A 156 -6.23 -6.57 -8.63
CA SER A 156 -5.52 -7.49 -9.55
C SER A 156 -4.24 -8.01 -8.91
N PHE A 157 -4.40 -8.92 -7.97
CA PHE A 157 -3.33 -9.69 -7.35
C PHE A 157 -3.72 -11.18 -7.31
N GLN A 158 -2.77 -12.03 -6.94
CA GLN A 158 -3.00 -13.44 -6.68
C GLN A 158 -2.62 -13.75 -5.23
N ALA A 159 -3.60 -14.21 -4.46
CA ALA A 159 -3.44 -14.69 -3.09
C ALA A 159 -2.83 -16.10 -3.09
N ASP A 160 -1.90 -16.33 -2.18
CA ASP A 160 -1.37 -17.64 -1.84
C ASP A 160 -2.14 -18.26 -0.65
N SER A 161 -2.62 -17.41 0.27
CA SER A 161 -3.51 -17.76 1.38
C SER A 161 -4.71 -16.82 1.46
N VAL A 162 -5.86 -17.34 1.90
CA VAL A 162 -7.08 -16.57 2.17
C VAL A 162 -7.55 -16.82 3.60
N TYR A 163 -7.68 -15.75 4.37
CA TYR A 163 -8.32 -15.71 5.69
C TYR A 163 -9.74 -15.18 5.51
N LEU A 164 -10.73 -16.07 5.54
CA LEU A 164 -12.13 -15.66 5.52
C LEU A 164 -12.55 -15.37 6.96
N ASP A 165 -12.39 -14.11 7.34
CA ASP A 165 -12.78 -13.58 8.65
C ASP A 165 -13.94 -12.59 8.51
N GLY A 166 -14.43 -12.12 9.65
CA GLY A 166 -15.57 -11.22 9.77
C GLY A 166 -16.52 -11.68 10.87
N PHE A 167 -17.50 -10.83 11.21
CA PHE A 167 -18.55 -11.18 12.15
C PHE A 167 -19.36 -12.39 11.68
N SER A 168 -20.05 -13.05 12.60
CA SER A 168 -20.76 -14.30 12.29
C SER A 168 -21.73 -14.17 11.11
N PRO A 169 -21.92 -15.24 10.31
CA PRO A 169 -22.81 -15.18 9.14
C PRO A 169 -24.26 -14.77 9.45
N GLN A 170 -24.70 -14.93 10.70
CA GLN A 170 -26.01 -14.48 11.15
C GLN A 170 -26.06 -12.98 11.42
N ARG A 171 -24.93 -12.37 11.82
CA ARG A 171 -24.81 -10.96 12.18
C ARG A 171 -24.39 -10.08 11.01
N ASN A 172 -23.60 -10.62 10.08
CA ASN A 172 -23.12 -9.92 8.89
C ASN A 172 -23.21 -10.82 7.64
N PRO A 173 -24.40 -11.16 7.14
CA PRO A 173 -24.56 -12.13 6.05
C PRO A 173 -23.88 -11.70 4.73
N ASP A 174 -23.75 -10.40 4.46
CA ASP A 174 -23.28 -9.87 3.18
C ASP A 174 -21.81 -10.25 2.89
N ILE A 175 -20.93 -10.25 3.90
CA ILE A 175 -19.54 -10.66 3.71
C ILE A 175 -19.40 -12.17 3.43
N TRP A 176 -20.42 -12.96 3.78
CA TRP A 176 -20.48 -14.42 3.53
C TRP A 176 -21.33 -14.78 2.30
N ASP A 177 -21.69 -13.80 1.48
CA ASP A 177 -22.48 -14.02 0.28
C ASP A 177 -21.64 -14.66 -0.86
N ILE A 178 -22.33 -15.36 -1.77
CA ILE A 178 -21.67 -16.05 -2.89
C ILE A 178 -20.95 -15.10 -3.86
N HIS A 179 -21.41 -13.85 -4.00
CA HIS A 179 -20.76 -12.84 -4.83
C HIS A 179 -19.46 -12.32 -4.20
N THR A 180 -19.40 -12.23 -2.87
CA THR A 180 -18.16 -11.96 -2.13
C THR A 180 -17.18 -13.12 -2.32
N PHE A 181 -17.61 -14.37 -2.20
CA PHE A 181 -16.74 -15.52 -2.48
C PHE A 181 -16.29 -15.61 -3.94
N LYS A 182 -17.13 -15.23 -4.91
CA LYS A 182 -16.71 -15.09 -6.31
C LYS A 182 -15.64 -14.00 -6.49
N ALA A 183 -15.73 -12.91 -5.74
CA ALA A 183 -14.71 -11.86 -5.76
C ALA A 183 -13.39 -12.36 -5.15
N VAL A 184 -13.44 -13.09 -4.03
CA VAL A 184 -12.28 -13.76 -3.41
C VAL A 184 -11.65 -14.79 -4.37
N ALA A 185 -12.46 -15.65 -5.00
CA ALA A 185 -12.00 -16.68 -5.93
C ALA A 185 -11.26 -16.08 -7.15
N ARG A 186 -11.66 -14.89 -7.62
CA ARG A 186 -10.94 -14.16 -8.69
C ARG A 186 -9.53 -13.75 -8.29
N CYS A 187 -9.28 -13.55 -7.00
CA CYS A 187 -7.96 -13.25 -6.47
C CYS A 187 -7.15 -14.52 -6.17
N CYS A 188 -7.70 -15.72 -6.36
CA CYS A 188 -7.01 -16.98 -6.09
C CYS A 188 -6.32 -17.55 -7.33
N ARG A 189 -5.29 -18.36 -7.09
CA ARG A 189 -4.69 -19.26 -8.08
C ARG A 189 -4.94 -20.70 -7.64
N ARG A 190 -4.86 -21.67 -8.57
CA ARG A 190 -4.87 -23.10 -8.16
C ARG A 190 -3.80 -23.30 -7.07
N GLY A 191 -4.15 -23.98 -5.99
CA GLY A 191 -3.27 -24.13 -4.83
C GLY A 191 -3.42 -23.07 -3.73
N THR A 192 -4.24 -22.02 -3.93
CA THR A 192 -4.48 -21.03 -2.87
C THR A 192 -5.16 -21.71 -1.69
N ARG A 193 -4.55 -21.62 -0.51
CA ARG A 193 -5.09 -22.19 0.72
C ARG A 193 -6.12 -21.24 1.32
N VAL A 194 -7.17 -21.77 1.91
CA VAL A 194 -8.21 -20.97 2.58
C VAL A 194 -8.51 -21.53 3.97
N ALA A 195 -8.71 -20.64 4.95
CA ALA A 195 -9.11 -21.01 6.30
C ALA A 195 -10.19 -20.07 6.83
N THR A 196 -11.11 -20.62 7.63
CA THR A 196 -12.14 -19.86 8.34
C THR A 196 -12.57 -20.54 9.62
N TRP A 197 -12.98 -19.73 10.60
CA TRP A 197 -13.51 -20.21 11.87
C TRP A 197 -14.94 -20.75 11.77
N THR A 198 -15.68 -20.38 10.72
CA THR A 198 -17.08 -20.80 10.58
C THR A 198 -17.21 -22.20 9.99
N VAL A 199 -18.22 -22.95 10.44
CA VAL A 199 -18.58 -24.29 9.92
C VAL A 199 -19.98 -24.32 9.33
N ALA A 200 -20.57 -23.13 9.09
CA ALA A 200 -21.89 -23.00 8.52
C ALA A 200 -21.97 -23.72 7.18
N ARG A 201 -23.00 -24.56 7.01
CA ARG A 201 -23.20 -25.34 5.78
C ARG A 201 -23.36 -24.42 4.56
N SER A 202 -24.12 -23.33 4.69
CA SER A 202 -24.30 -22.33 3.64
C SER A 202 -22.97 -21.76 3.13
N VAL A 203 -22.06 -21.41 4.05
CA VAL A 203 -20.71 -20.90 3.70
C VAL A 203 -19.91 -21.96 2.96
N ARG A 204 -19.86 -23.19 3.49
CA ARG A 204 -19.13 -24.30 2.85
C ARG A 204 -19.64 -24.58 1.44
N ASP A 205 -20.96 -24.64 1.28
CA ASP A 205 -21.59 -24.98 0.01
C ASP A 205 -21.43 -23.83 -1.01
N ALA A 206 -21.46 -22.57 -0.58
CA ALA A 206 -21.18 -21.42 -1.43
C ALA A 206 -19.70 -21.34 -1.85
N LEU A 207 -18.76 -21.66 -0.95
CA LEU A 207 -17.33 -21.78 -1.28
C LEU A 207 -17.07 -22.91 -2.28
N ALA A 208 -17.73 -24.05 -2.11
CA ALA A 208 -17.64 -25.16 -3.07
C ALA A 208 -18.11 -24.74 -4.47
N GLN A 209 -19.22 -24.00 -4.58
CA GLN A 209 -19.70 -23.44 -5.85
C GLN A 209 -18.71 -22.45 -6.49
N CYS A 210 -17.84 -21.83 -5.69
CA CYS A 210 -16.81 -20.92 -6.17
C CYS A 210 -15.50 -21.62 -6.55
N GLY A 211 -15.38 -22.94 -6.34
CA GLY A 211 -14.21 -23.73 -6.71
C GLY A 211 -13.27 -24.08 -5.55
N PHE A 212 -13.70 -23.86 -4.31
CA PHE A 212 -12.93 -24.26 -3.14
C PHE A 212 -13.28 -25.68 -2.69
N MET A 213 -12.26 -26.51 -2.52
CA MET A 213 -12.36 -27.84 -1.93
C MET A 213 -12.24 -27.73 -0.41
N MET A 214 -13.37 -27.68 0.29
CA MET A 214 -13.42 -27.45 1.74
C MET A 214 -13.46 -28.77 2.54
N LYS A 215 -12.73 -28.82 3.65
CA LYS A 215 -12.75 -29.90 4.65
C LYS A 215 -13.01 -29.34 6.05
N LYS A 216 -13.71 -30.12 6.87
CA LYS A 216 -13.80 -29.86 8.31
C LYS A 216 -12.53 -30.37 8.99
N VAL A 217 -12.00 -29.58 9.90
CA VAL A 217 -10.82 -29.92 10.71
C VAL A 217 -11.11 -29.63 12.18
N PRO A 218 -10.39 -30.25 13.14
CA PRO A 218 -10.51 -29.90 14.54
C PRO A 218 -10.36 -28.39 14.75
N GLY A 219 -11.31 -27.82 15.49
CA GLY A 219 -11.36 -26.39 15.78
C GLY A 219 -10.49 -26.01 16.97
N THR A 220 -10.35 -24.70 17.17
CA THR A 220 -9.76 -24.14 18.39
C THR A 220 -10.89 -23.93 19.41
N PRO A 221 -10.73 -24.38 20.68
CA PRO A 221 -11.71 -24.13 21.73
C PRO A 221 -12.20 -22.67 21.73
N PRO A 222 -13.52 -22.42 21.85
CA PRO A 222 -14.56 -23.38 22.21
C PRO A 222 -15.17 -24.13 21.01
N LYS A 223 -14.72 -23.87 19.78
CA LYS A 223 -15.29 -24.49 18.59
C LYS A 223 -14.73 -25.89 18.38
N ARG A 224 -15.63 -26.86 18.18
CA ARG A 224 -15.27 -28.25 17.90
C ARG A 224 -14.56 -28.41 16.56
N ASP A 225 -15.04 -27.70 15.54
CA ASP A 225 -14.56 -27.82 14.16
C ASP A 225 -14.37 -26.42 13.55
N ASN A 226 -13.44 -26.32 12.60
CA ASN A 226 -13.24 -25.19 11.69
C ASN A 226 -13.27 -25.68 10.23
N LEU A 227 -13.21 -24.77 9.25
CA LEU A 227 -13.07 -25.11 7.85
C LEU A 227 -11.71 -24.68 7.31
N GLN A 228 -11.10 -25.59 6.55
CA GLN A 228 -9.89 -25.34 5.76
C GLN A 228 -10.13 -25.87 4.35
N GLY A 229 -9.39 -25.38 3.38
CA GLY A 229 -9.51 -25.86 2.01
C GLY A 229 -8.48 -25.29 1.06
N GLU A 230 -8.68 -25.60 -0.21
CA GLU A 230 -7.84 -25.12 -1.30
C GLU A 230 -8.72 -24.69 -2.48
N PHE A 231 -8.33 -23.61 -3.14
CA PHE A 231 -8.90 -23.24 -4.43
C PHE A 231 -8.37 -24.19 -5.51
N ASN A 232 -9.21 -25.12 -5.93
CA ASN A 232 -8.89 -26.08 -6.98
C ASN A 232 -10.16 -26.42 -7.79
N PRO A 233 -10.66 -25.47 -8.60
CA PRO A 233 -11.90 -25.67 -9.37
C PRO A 233 -11.77 -26.80 -10.39
N SER A 234 -12.84 -27.53 -10.64
CA SER A 234 -12.88 -28.57 -11.70
C SER A 234 -12.87 -27.99 -13.12
N TRP A 235 -13.02 -26.68 -13.26
CA TRP A 235 -12.92 -25.95 -14.52
C TRP A 235 -11.66 -25.09 -14.57
N GLU A 236 -11.23 -24.71 -15.77
CA GLU A 236 -10.14 -23.75 -15.94
C GLU A 236 -10.62 -22.33 -15.64
N PRO A 237 -10.05 -21.62 -14.64
CA PRO A 237 -10.42 -20.25 -14.35
C PRO A 237 -10.12 -19.35 -15.55
N LYS A 238 -11.13 -18.63 -16.04
CA LYS A 238 -10.91 -17.59 -17.06
C LYS A 238 -9.98 -16.52 -16.48
N LYS A 239 -8.81 -16.32 -17.09
CA LYS A 239 -7.90 -15.21 -16.76
C LYS A 239 -8.57 -13.89 -17.16
N ALA A 240 -9.30 -13.28 -16.24
CA ALA A 240 -10.13 -12.11 -16.54
C ALA A 240 -9.32 -10.84 -16.86
N ARG A 241 -8.03 -10.79 -16.52
CA ARG A 241 -7.09 -9.69 -16.79
C ARG A 241 -5.69 -10.26 -17.05
N THR A 242 -4.87 -9.55 -17.82
CA THR A 242 -3.41 -9.76 -17.85
C THR A 242 -2.86 -9.50 -16.47
N LEU A 243 -2.75 -10.55 -15.66
CA LEU A 243 -2.09 -10.47 -14.37
C LEU A 243 -0.60 -10.22 -14.60
N PRO A 244 0.03 -9.31 -13.85
CA PRO A 244 1.47 -9.15 -13.94
C PRO A 244 2.14 -10.49 -13.64
N MET A 245 2.98 -10.96 -14.56
CA MET A 245 3.68 -12.23 -14.40
C MET A 245 4.57 -12.16 -13.16
N ARG A 246 4.42 -13.12 -12.23
CA ARG A 246 5.43 -13.37 -11.19
C ARG A 246 6.69 -13.87 -11.91
N ARG A 247 7.63 -12.97 -12.21
CA ARG A 247 8.95 -13.33 -12.74
C ARG A 247 9.90 -13.54 -11.58
N ALA A 248 10.70 -14.61 -11.66
CA ALA A 248 11.84 -14.75 -10.77
C ALA A 248 12.75 -13.51 -10.92
N ALA A 249 13.32 -13.06 -9.80
CA ALA A 249 14.23 -11.94 -9.84
C ALA A 249 15.44 -12.27 -10.73
N ALA A 250 15.80 -11.33 -11.60
CA ALA A 250 16.91 -11.43 -12.53
C ALA A 250 17.58 -10.05 -12.62
N ARG A 251 18.03 -9.64 -13.81
CA ARG A 251 18.57 -8.30 -14.04
C ARG A 251 17.51 -7.38 -14.63
N CYS A 252 17.56 -6.12 -14.26
CA CYS A 252 16.75 -5.06 -14.82
C CYS A 252 17.62 -3.87 -15.20
N ILE A 253 17.33 -3.24 -16.34
CA ILE A 253 17.86 -1.91 -16.67
C ILE A 253 16.75 -0.90 -16.46
N VAL A 254 17.05 0.22 -15.81
CA VAL A 254 16.17 1.37 -15.69
C VAL A 254 16.84 2.55 -16.42
N ILE A 255 16.15 3.11 -17.40
CA ILE A 255 16.67 4.25 -18.18
C ILE A 255 16.05 5.53 -17.63
N GLY A 256 16.87 6.35 -16.98
CA GLY A 256 16.49 7.56 -16.26
C GLY A 256 16.64 7.41 -14.73
N ALA A 257 17.37 8.32 -14.11
CA ALA A 257 17.66 8.43 -12.69
C ALA A 257 16.96 9.65 -12.04
N GLY A 258 15.76 9.99 -12.51
CA GLY A 258 14.82 10.88 -11.80
C GLY A 258 13.99 10.13 -10.74
N LEU A 259 13.01 10.82 -10.14
CA LEU A 259 12.14 10.25 -9.09
C LEU A 259 11.53 8.89 -9.49
N ALA A 260 10.96 8.79 -10.70
CA ALA A 260 10.31 7.57 -11.17
C ALA A 260 11.29 6.40 -11.33
N GLY A 261 12.44 6.64 -11.98
CA GLY A 261 13.43 5.60 -12.23
C GLY A 261 14.08 5.09 -10.95
N ALA A 262 14.50 5.99 -10.07
CA ALA A 262 15.07 5.62 -8.78
C ALA A 262 14.06 4.87 -7.89
N ALA A 263 12.80 5.30 -7.84
CA ALA A 263 11.75 4.61 -7.08
C ALA A 263 11.49 3.19 -7.63
N VAL A 264 11.45 3.02 -8.95
CA VAL A 264 11.31 1.69 -9.58
C VAL A 264 12.52 0.82 -9.27
N ALA A 265 13.73 1.36 -9.39
CA ALA A 265 14.97 0.64 -9.09
C ALA A 265 14.99 0.14 -7.64
N ALA A 266 14.72 1.00 -6.66
CA ALA A 266 14.61 0.62 -5.25
C ALA A 266 13.52 -0.42 -5.00
N SER A 267 12.37 -0.30 -5.67
CA SER A 267 11.28 -1.28 -5.57
C SER A 267 11.69 -2.67 -6.12
N LEU A 268 12.36 -2.73 -7.25
CA LEU A 268 12.84 -3.98 -7.86
C LEU A 268 13.99 -4.59 -7.04
N ALA A 269 14.97 -3.78 -6.63
CA ALA A 269 16.09 -4.22 -5.81
C ALA A 269 15.62 -4.83 -4.49
N ARG A 270 14.64 -4.20 -3.81
CA ARG A 270 13.99 -4.77 -2.60
C ARG A 270 13.32 -6.12 -2.85
N ARG A 271 12.97 -6.46 -4.09
CA ARG A 271 12.39 -7.77 -4.49
C ARG A 271 13.44 -8.74 -5.06
N GLY A 272 14.71 -8.38 -4.99
CA GLY A 272 15.85 -9.23 -5.33
C GLY A 272 16.39 -9.10 -6.74
N TRP A 273 15.87 -8.15 -7.52
CA TRP A 273 16.44 -7.85 -8.82
C TRP A 273 17.81 -7.19 -8.67
N GLN A 274 18.72 -7.48 -9.60
CA GLN A 274 19.93 -6.69 -9.80
C GLN A 274 19.59 -5.60 -10.81
N VAL A 275 19.68 -4.34 -10.39
CA VAL A 275 19.19 -3.22 -11.18
C VAL A 275 20.35 -2.33 -11.61
N MET A 276 20.48 -2.10 -12.92
CA MET A 276 21.37 -1.09 -13.47
C MET A 276 20.54 0.14 -13.86
N VAL A 277 20.85 1.30 -13.30
CA VAL A 277 20.21 2.58 -13.64
C VAL A 277 21.16 3.37 -14.53
N LEU A 278 20.72 3.70 -15.74
CA LEU A 278 21.45 4.49 -16.71
C LEU A 278 20.83 5.87 -16.82
N ASP A 279 21.60 6.94 -16.75
CA ASP A 279 21.14 8.30 -17.03
C ASP A 279 22.09 9.00 -18.01
N ALA A 280 21.53 9.86 -18.86
CA ALA A 280 22.30 10.67 -19.79
C ALA A 280 23.07 11.80 -19.08
N ALA A 281 22.61 12.23 -17.91
CA ALA A 281 23.29 13.24 -17.11
C ALA A 281 24.41 12.65 -16.26
N ALA A 282 25.42 13.47 -15.95
CA ALA A 282 26.54 13.12 -15.08
C ALA A 282 26.15 12.91 -13.61
N ALA A 283 24.98 13.38 -13.18
CA ALA A 283 24.48 13.25 -11.81
C ALA A 283 23.00 12.81 -11.80
N PRO A 284 22.56 12.03 -10.79
CA PRO A 284 21.16 11.65 -10.68
C PRO A 284 20.29 12.87 -10.37
N ALA A 285 18.99 12.76 -10.63
CA ALA A 285 18.02 13.85 -10.47
C ALA A 285 18.33 15.14 -11.26
N ALA A 286 19.24 15.15 -12.24
CA ALA A 286 19.62 16.36 -12.98
C ALA A 286 18.56 16.90 -13.96
N GLY A 287 17.47 16.17 -14.19
CA GLY A 287 16.34 16.61 -15.02
C GLY A 287 15.27 17.36 -14.21
N ALA A 288 13.99 17.12 -14.54
CA ALA A 288 12.85 17.73 -13.85
C ALA A 288 12.76 17.41 -12.34
N SER A 289 13.48 16.38 -11.87
CA SER A 289 13.60 16.03 -10.45
C SER A 289 14.65 16.85 -9.68
N GLY A 290 15.37 17.76 -10.34
CA GLY A 290 16.48 18.53 -9.76
C GLY A 290 16.07 19.82 -9.04
N LEU A 291 14.80 19.91 -8.62
CA LEU A 291 14.29 21.06 -7.88
C LEU A 291 14.99 21.17 -6.51
N PRO A 292 15.36 22.37 -6.03
CA PRO A 292 15.91 22.55 -4.69
C PRO A 292 14.98 22.00 -3.61
N ALA A 293 13.70 22.34 -3.69
CA ALA A 293 12.62 21.79 -2.87
C ALA A 293 11.34 21.67 -3.71
N GLY A 294 10.59 20.59 -3.50
CA GLY A 294 9.28 20.36 -4.10
C GLY A 294 8.19 20.36 -3.03
N VAL A 295 7.06 21.02 -3.32
CA VAL A 295 5.87 20.97 -2.47
C VAL A 295 5.07 19.70 -2.77
N MET A 296 4.69 18.98 -1.72
CA MET A 296 3.82 17.82 -1.78
C MET A 296 2.48 18.17 -1.14
N ALA A 297 1.41 18.30 -1.93
CA ALA A 297 0.06 18.55 -1.44
C ALA A 297 -0.96 17.73 -2.24
N PRO A 298 -2.01 17.19 -1.60
CA PRO A 298 -2.98 16.37 -2.29
C PRO A 298 -3.87 17.25 -3.17
N HIS A 299 -4.23 16.75 -4.35
CA HIS A 299 -5.29 17.39 -5.11
C HIS A 299 -6.64 17.11 -4.44
N VAL A 300 -7.49 18.12 -4.33
CA VAL A 300 -8.85 18.00 -3.78
C VAL A 300 -9.87 18.38 -4.85
N SER A 301 -10.88 17.52 -5.00
CA SER A 301 -12.00 17.71 -5.94
C SER A 301 -13.32 17.37 -5.26
N PRO A 302 -14.45 17.96 -5.68
CA PRO A 302 -15.75 17.76 -5.03
C PRO A 302 -16.26 16.31 -5.11
N ASP A 303 -15.86 15.57 -6.15
CA ASP A 303 -16.25 14.18 -6.44
C ASP A 303 -15.24 13.16 -5.90
N ASP A 304 -14.16 13.62 -5.26
CA ASP A 304 -13.01 12.80 -4.91
C ASP A 304 -12.48 11.97 -6.10
N SER A 305 -12.21 12.66 -7.21
CA SER A 305 -11.73 12.08 -8.46
C SER A 305 -10.55 11.11 -8.29
N GLN A 306 -10.33 10.25 -9.29
CA GLN A 306 -9.20 9.32 -9.32
C GLN A 306 -7.85 10.03 -9.13
N PHE A 307 -7.70 11.24 -9.67
CA PHE A 307 -6.50 12.05 -9.49
C PHE A 307 -6.32 12.51 -8.03
N SER A 308 -7.39 12.93 -7.36
CA SER A 308 -7.38 13.22 -5.92
C SER A 308 -6.97 12.00 -5.08
N ARG A 309 -7.50 10.82 -5.40
CA ARG A 309 -7.12 9.57 -4.72
C ARG A 309 -5.67 9.21 -4.97
N LEU A 310 -5.22 9.29 -6.22
CA LEU A 310 -3.84 8.98 -6.62
C LEU A 310 -2.82 9.89 -5.93
N THR A 311 -3.06 11.19 -5.87
CA THR A 311 -2.16 12.15 -5.21
C THR A 311 -2.07 11.89 -3.71
N ARG A 312 -3.18 11.56 -3.03
CA ARG A 312 -3.14 11.12 -1.62
C ARG A 312 -2.34 9.83 -1.43
N SER A 313 -2.55 8.81 -2.27
CA SER A 313 -1.76 7.58 -2.21
C SER A 313 -0.27 7.85 -2.46
N GLY A 314 0.06 8.75 -3.39
CA GLY A 314 1.43 9.17 -3.68
C GLY A 314 2.08 9.87 -2.50
N ILE A 315 1.38 10.81 -1.85
CA ILE A 315 1.90 11.53 -0.68
C ILE A 315 2.16 10.55 0.47
N ARG A 316 1.22 9.65 0.76
CA ARG A 316 1.43 8.61 1.78
C ARG A 316 2.68 7.79 1.49
N ALA A 317 2.83 7.32 0.26
CA ALA A 317 3.99 6.53 -0.15
C ALA A 317 5.30 7.34 -0.02
N THR A 318 5.31 8.61 -0.41
CA THR A 318 6.48 9.48 -0.28
C THR A 318 6.83 9.73 1.18
N LEU A 319 5.87 10.04 2.04
CA LEU A 319 6.09 10.23 3.49
C LEU A 319 6.70 8.98 4.13
N GLN A 320 6.17 7.79 3.82
CA GLN A 320 6.74 6.53 4.31
C GLN A 320 8.20 6.35 3.91
N GLN A 321 8.58 6.73 2.68
CA GLN A 321 9.98 6.66 2.24
C GLN A 321 10.82 7.75 2.91
N ALA A 322 10.32 8.99 3.02
CA ALA A 322 11.04 10.10 3.62
C ALA A 322 11.33 9.85 5.12
N GLU A 323 10.35 9.36 5.88
CA GLU A 323 10.52 8.97 7.29
C GLU A 323 11.58 7.89 7.48
N THR A 324 11.73 6.99 6.51
CA THR A 324 12.68 5.86 6.60
C THR A 324 14.08 6.24 6.12
N LEU A 325 14.17 7.08 5.09
CA LEU A 325 15.40 7.25 4.30
C LEU A 325 16.05 8.63 4.43
N LEU A 326 15.32 9.64 4.90
CA LEU A 326 15.74 11.04 4.85
C LEU A 326 15.75 11.69 6.23
N GLN A 327 16.53 12.77 6.36
CA GLN A 327 16.60 13.53 7.60
C GLN A 327 15.45 14.56 7.67
N ALA A 328 14.53 14.36 8.61
CA ALA A 328 13.45 15.32 8.88
C ALA A 328 14.01 16.69 9.29
N GLY A 329 13.40 17.77 8.79
CA GLY A 329 13.82 19.15 8.98
C GLY A 329 14.90 19.62 8.01
N SER A 330 15.72 18.71 7.44
CA SER A 330 16.81 19.04 6.51
C SER A 330 16.49 18.68 5.07
N ASP A 331 16.05 17.44 4.84
CA ASP A 331 15.75 16.92 3.50
C ASP A 331 14.27 16.98 3.18
N TRP A 332 13.43 17.00 4.21
CA TRP A 332 11.98 17.08 4.08
C TRP A 332 11.34 17.54 5.38
N SER A 333 10.10 18.03 5.32
CA SER A 333 9.29 18.23 6.51
C SER A 333 7.80 18.21 6.20
N ARG A 334 7.01 17.58 7.08
CA ARG A 334 5.54 17.57 7.05
C ARG A 334 4.98 18.79 7.77
N THR A 335 5.20 19.96 7.19
CA THR A 335 4.81 21.26 7.77
C THR A 335 3.31 21.56 7.66
N GLY A 336 2.59 20.78 6.87
CA GLY A 336 1.31 21.15 6.30
C GLY A 336 1.47 22.20 5.20
N VAL A 337 0.44 22.34 4.36
CA VAL A 337 0.39 23.31 3.25
C VAL A 337 -0.96 24.01 3.24
N LEU A 338 -0.94 25.34 3.15
CA LEU A 338 -2.13 26.16 2.93
C LEU A 338 -2.33 26.37 1.43
N GLU A 339 -3.44 25.85 0.89
CA GLU A 339 -3.85 26.08 -0.49
C GLU A 339 -4.92 27.18 -0.52
N HIS A 340 -4.59 28.32 -1.12
CA HIS A 340 -5.50 29.43 -1.37
C HIS A 340 -5.72 29.58 -2.89
N CYS A 341 -6.93 29.28 -3.36
CA CYS A 341 -7.29 29.42 -4.77
C CYS A 341 -7.88 30.81 -5.04
N VAL A 342 -7.18 31.62 -5.83
CA VAL A 342 -7.55 33.02 -6.11
C VAL A 342 -8.70 33.20 -7.11
N THR A 343 -9.00 32.18 -7.93
CA THR A 343 -10.07 32.26 -8.96
C THR A 343 -11.34 31.52 -8.58
N HIS A 344 -11.21 30.27 -8.13
CA HIS A 344 -12.34 29.44 -7.72
C HIS A 344 -11.96 28.64 -6.47
N ALA A 345 -12.71 28.83 -5.40
CA ALA A 345 -12.54 28.05 -4.18
C ALA A 345 -12.79 26.57 -4.48
N ARG A 346 -11.84 25.72 -4.10
CA ARG A 346 -12.02 24.27 -4.16
C ARG A 346 -12.94 23.83 -3.03
N THR A 347 -13.96 23.04 -3.37
CA THR A 347 -14.85 22.43 -2.38
C THR A 347 -14.43 20.99 -2.09
N ARG A 348 -14.42 20.64 -0.81
CA ARG A 348 -14.22 19.26 -0.36
C ARG A 348 -15.47 18.42 -0.64
N PRO A 349 -15.33 17.10 -0.86
CA PRO A 349 -16.47 16.19 -1.01
C PRO A 349 -17.48 16.32 0.13
N ALA A 350 -18.78 16.21 -0.18
CA ALA A 350 -19.83 16.29 0.83
C ALA A 350 -19.67 15.22 1.94
N ALA A 351 -19.31 14.00 1.56
CA ALA A 351 -19.07 12.90 2.51
C ALA A 351 -17.92 13.19 3.49
N TRP A 352 -16.95 14.02 3.12
CA TRP A 352 -15.86 14.45 4.00
C TRP A 352 -16.29 15.48 5.05
N GLN A 353 -17.52 16.00 4.94
CA GLN A 353 -18.08 16.94 5.91
C GLN A 353 -19.01 16.23 6.91
N GLN A 354 -19.35 14.97 6.64
CA GLN A 354 -20.32 14.19 7.41
C GLN A 354 -19.73 12.81 7.74
N GLU A 355 -19.97 11.83 6.88
CA GLU A 355 -19.65 10.41 7.11
C GLU A 355 -18.18 10.16 7.41
N TYR A 356 -17.27 10.82 6.70
CA TYR A 356 -15.82 10.61 6.78
C TYR A 356 -15.05 11.79 7.36
N ALA A 357 -15.72 12.68 8.11
CA ALA A 357 -15.11 13.94 8.56
C ALA A 357 -13.77 13.80 9.27
N GLU A 358 -13.65 12.84 10.19
CA GLU A 358 -12.42 12.58 10.95
C GLU A 358 -11.26 12.10 10.06
N ALA A 359 -11.47 11.04 9.28
CA ALA A 359 -10.46 10.54 8.35
C ALA A 359 -10.13 11.56 7.24
N ALA A 360 -11.07 12.42 6.86
CA ALA A 360 -10.82 13.50 5.91
C ALA A 360 -9.99 14.63 6.56
N HIS A 361 -10.18 14.90 7.85
CA HIS A 361 -9.44 15.93 8.58
C HIS A 361 -7.95 15.62 8.61
N ASP A 362 -7.59 14.34 8.75
CA ASP A 362 -6.19 13.88 8.64
C ASP A 362 -5.53 14.24 7.31
N TRP A 363 -6.31 14.47 6.25
CA TRP A 363 -5.80 14.89 4.94
C TRP A 363 -5.96 16.37 4.68
N THR A 364 -7.19 16.88 4.77
CA THR A 364 -7.53 18.25 4.38
C THR A 364 -8.76 18.78 5.11
N HIS A 365 -8.62 19.96 5.71
CA HIS A 365 -9.71 20.70 6.31
C HIS A 365 -9.70 22.17 5.85
N LEU A 366 -10.71 22.94 6.23
CA LEU A 366 -10.71 24.39 6.01
C LEU A 366 -9.60 25.02 6.86
N ALA A 367 -8.87 25.98 6.31
CA ALA A 367 -7.83 26.69 7.05
C ALA A 367 -8.41 27.38 8.30
N THR A 368 -7.70 27.27 9.43
CA THR A 368 -8.10 27.96 10.66
C THR A 368 -7.73 29.45 10.59
N PRO A 369 -8.35 30.32 11.42
CA PRO A 369 -7.97 31.73 11.51
C PRO A 369 -6.47 31.95 11.75
N GLU A 370 -5.84 31.10 12.57
CA GLU A 370 -4.41 31.17 12.88
C GLU A 370 -3.55 30.83 11.65
N GLN A 371 -3.97 29.83 10.85
CA GLN A 371 -3.28 29.44 9.62
C GLN A 371 -3.39 30.54 8.55
N LEU A 372 -4.56 31.18 8.42
CA LEU A 372 -4.75 32.33 7.54
C LEU A 372 -3.89 33.53 7.97
N ALA A 373 -3.87 33.83 9.27
CA ALA A 373 -3.07 34.92 9.82
C ALA A 373 -1.56 34.72 9.59
N ARG A 374 -1.06 33.49 9.76
CA ARG A 374 0.34 33.13 9.46
C ARG A 374 0.73 33.34 8.00
N ALA A 375 -0.23 33.19 7.07
CA ALA A 375 -0.04 33.45 5.66
C ALA A 375 -0.36 34.90 5.25
N SER A 376 -0.64 35.78 6.22
CA SER A 376 -1.08 37.16 6.00
C SER A 376 -2.33 37.28 5.11
N LEU A 377 -3.24 36.31 5.22
CA LEU A 377 -4.52 36.30 4.51
C LEU A 377 -5.65 36.86 5.38
N PRO A 378 -6.63 37.58 4.78
CA PRO A 378 -7.82 38.04 5.51
C PRO A 378 -8.59 36.89 6.18
N LEU A 379 -9.20 37.17 7.32
CA LEU A 379 -10.13 36.24 7.96
C LEU A 379 -11.30 35.91 7.02
N GLY A 380 -11.70 34.64 6.99
CA GLY A 380 -12.77 34.16 6.10
C GLY A 380 -12.33 33.89 4.67
N THR A 381 -11.05 34.10 4.32
CA THR A 381 -10.50 33.70 3.02
C THR A 381 -10.72 32.20 2.81
N PRO A 382 -11.39 31.78 1.70
CA PRO A 382 -11.56 30.37 1.40
C PRO A 382 -10.21 29.71 1.09
N ALA A 383 -9.67 28.97 2.07
CA ALA A 383 -8.43 28.24 1.92
C ALA A 383 -8.55 26.85 2.54
N LEU A 384 -7.80 25.91 1.98
CA LEU A 384 -7.66 24.55 2.49
C LEU A 384 -6.32 24.41 3.21
N TRP A 385 -6.33 23.67 4.32
CA TRP A 385 -5.12 23.22 4.98
C TRP A 385 -4.94 21.73 4.74
N HIS A 386 -3.83 21.35 4.14
CA HIS A 386 -3.45 19.98 3.90
C HIS A 386 -2.50 19.51 5.02
N VAL A 387 -2.99 18.67 5.92
CA VAL A 387 -2.28 18.30 7.16
C VAL A 387 -1.01 17.48 6.87
N GLN A 388 -1.10 16.55 5.93
CA GLN A 388 0.02 15.64 5.58
C GLN A 388 0.94 16.20 4.50
N ALA A 389 0.68 17.42 4.06
CA ALA A 389 1.46 18.08 3.04
C ALA A 389 2.75 18.67 3.63
N GLY A 390 3.66 19.07 2.75
CA GLY A 390 4.91 19.69 3.16
C GLY A 390 5.86 19.85 1.99
N TRP A 391 7.15 19.85 2.28
CA TRP A 391 8.20 19.97 1.28
C TRP A 391 9.21 18.81 1.37
N ILE A 392 9.88 18.55 0.26
CA ILE A 392 10.94 17.54 0.14
C ILE A 392 12.00 17.97 -0.87
N LYS A 393 13.27 17.67 -0.61
CA LYS A 393 14.37 17.76 -1.59
C LYS A 393 14.35 16.50 -2.46
N PRO A 394 13.87 16.57 -3.72
CA PRO A 394 13.65 15.37 -4.51
C PRO A 394 14.97 14.65 -4.85
N ALA A 395 16.07 15.40 -5.02
CA ALA A 395 17.39 14.84 -5.25
C ALA A 395 17.88 13.98 -4.08
N ALA A 396 17.62 14.38 -2.83
CA ALA A 396 17.97 13.58 -1.64
C ALA A 396 17.21 12.24 -1.65
N LEU A 397 15.91 12.26 -1.97
CA LEU A 397 15.11 11.05 -2.08
C LEU A 397 15.59 10.12 -3.21
N VAL A 398 15.93 10.69 -4.38
CA VAL A 398 16.51 9.94 -5.50
C VAL A 398 17.82 9.26 -5.10
N GLN A 399 18.74 10.00 -4.47
CA GLN A 399 20.02 9.46 -4.02
C GLN A 399 19.82 8.33 -3.00
N ALA A 400 18.94 8.52 -2.02
CA ALA A 400 18.64 7.51 -1.02
C ALA A 400 18.05 6.22 -1.64
N TRP A 401 17.19 6.35 -2.66
CA TRP A 401 16.69 5.18 -3.40
C TRP A 401 17.79 4.48 -4.20
N LEU A 402 18.66 5.22 -4.89
CA LEU A 402 19.77 4.64 -5.65
C LEU A 402 20.81 3.95 -4.76
N ALA A 403 20.91 4.33 -3.48
CA ALA A 403 21.76 3.67 -2.50
C ALA A 403 21.23 2.30 -2.02
N THR A 404 20.05 1.87 -2.47
CA THR A 404 19.48 0.56 -2.10
C THR A 404 20.39 -0.57 -2.58
N PRO A 405 20.75 -1.56 -1.74
CA PRO A 405 21.57 -2.70 -2.16
C PRO A 405 20.99 -3.46 -3.35
N GLY A 406 21.84 -3.79 -4.32
CA GLY A 406 21.45 -4.42 -5.58
C GLY A 406 21.17 -3.43 -6.72
N ILE A 407 21.42 -2.14 -6.50
CA ILE A 407 21.39 -1.10 -7.54
C ILE A 407 22.83 -0.70 -7.90
N GLU A 408 23.11 -0.66 -9.19
CA GLU A 408 24.28 0.00 -9.78
C GLU A 408 23.79 1.19 -10.60
N TRP A 409 24.36 2.38 -10.38
CA TRP A 409 24.02 3.58 -11.14
C TRP A 409 25.20 4.03 -12.00
N ARG A 410 24.91 4.45 -13.24
CA ARG A 410 25.88 5.00 -14.19
C ARG A 410 25.32 6.26 -14.86
N GLY A 411 25.97 7.40 -14.60
CA GLY A 411 25.76 8.64 -15.34
C GLY A 411 26.48 8.63 -16.69
N ASP A 412 26.30 9.72 -17.46
CA ASP A 412 26.88 9.91 -18.80
C ASP A 412 26.62 8.74 -19.77
N ALA A 413 25.55 7.98 -19.52
CA ALA A 413 25.16 6.79 -20.27
C ALA A 413 23.96 7.14 -21.16
N VAL A 414 24.23 7.77 -22.30
CA VAL A 414 23.20 8.18 -23.25
C VAL A 414 22.66 6.98 -24.02
N VAL A 415 21.47 6.51 -23.62
CA VAL A 415 20.76 5.46 -24.33
C VAL A 415 20.12 6.03 -25.60
N SER A 416 20.41 5.42 -26.74
CA SER A 416 19.81 5.76 -28.03
C SER A 416 18.81 4.69 -28.48
N GLN A 417 19.17 3.41 -28.31
CA GLN A 417 18.41 2.29 -28.83
C GLN A 417 18.37 1.14 -27.82
N TRP A 418 17.37 0.27 -27.98
CA TRP A 418 17.29 -0.98 -27.24
C TRP A 418 16.57 -2.01 -28.09
N ALA A 419 17.02 -3.27 -28.02
CA ALA A 419 16.52 -4.34 -28.86
C ALA A 419 16.44 -5.65 -28.09
N ARG A 420 15.45 -6.49 -28.43
CA ARG A 420 15.33 -7.81 -27.82
C ARG A 420 16.27 -8.79 -28.52
N GLN A 421 17.16 -9.41 -27.76
CA GLN A 421 18.03 -10.50 -28.21
C GLN A 421 17.77 -11.75 -27.37
N GLY A 422 17.00 -12.69 -27.93
CA GLY A 422 16.58 -13.89 -27.21
C GLY A 422 15.71 -13.58 -26.00
N SER A 423 16.15 -14.00 -24.81
CA SER A 423 15.46 -13.78 -23.53
C SER A 423 15.78 -12.43 -22.87
N ALA A 424 16.77 -11.70 -23.37
CA ALA A 424 17.24 -10.44 -22.79
C ALA A 424 17.03 -9.25 -23.75
N TRP A 425 17.07 -8.07 -23.18
CA TRP A 425 17.14 -6.79 -23.88
C TRP A 425 18.57 -6.28 -23.83
N GLN A 426 19.03 -5.78 -24.98
CA GLN A 426 20.27 -5.07 -25.13
C GLN A 426 19.96 -3.57 -25.19
N VAL A 427 20.72 -2.74 -24.48
CA VAL A 427 20.60 -1.28 -24.49
C VAL A 427 21.89 -0.70 -25.06
N LEU A 428 21.75 0.18 -26.06
CA LEU A 428 22.82 0.65 -26.93
C LEU A 428 22.92 2.18 -26.89
N ASP A 429 24.14 2.69 -27.06
CA ASP A 429 24.38 4.10 -27.33
C ASP A 429 24.14 4.46 -28.81
N ALA A 430 24.44 5.71 -29.18
CA ALA A 430 24.28 6.19 -30.56
C ALA A 430 25.29 5.59 -31.56
N ALA A 431 26.43 5.07 -31.08
CA ALA A 431 27.43 4.39 -31.90
C ALA A 431 27.10 2.89 -32.10
N GLY A 432 26.05 2.38 -31.44
CA GLY A 432 25.68 0.97 -31.46
C GLY A 432 26.47 0.11 -30.47
N GLN A 433 27.22 0.74 -29.55
CA GLN A 433 27.95 0.05 -28.50
C GLN A 433 26.99 -0.35 -27.37
N GLU A 434 27.14 -1.58 -26.87
CA GLU A 434 26.34 -2.08 -25.76
C GLU A 434 26.71 -1.37 -24.45
N LEU A 435 25.72 -0.71 -23.86
CA LEU A 435 25.81 -0.10 -22.53
C LEU A 435 25.46 -1.13 -21.44
N ALA A 436 24.42 -1.94 -21.67
CA ALA A 436 23.94 -2.92 -20.71
C ALA A 436 23.03 -3.99 -21.35
N ARG A 437 22.84 -5.11 -20.65
CA ARG A 437 21.92 -6.20 -21.03
C ARG A 437 21.18 -6.80 -19.83
N ALA A 438 19.87 -6.99 -19.95
CA ALA A 438 19.01 -7.49 -18.86
C ALA A 438 17.69 -8.14 -19.33
N GLU A 439 17.06 -8.95 -18.49
CA GLU A 439 15.78 -9.63 -18.79
C GLU A 439 14.55 -8.70 -18.73
N LEU A 440 14.74 -7.51 -18.19
CA LEU A 440 13.73 -6.44 -18.06
C LEU A 440 14.38 -5.07 -18.35
N VAL A 441 13.64 -4.21 -19.06
CA VAL A 441 13.98 -2.79 -19.25
C VAL A 441 12.79 -1.96 -18.79
N VAL A 442 13.08 -0.88 -18.06
CA VAL A 442 12.10 0.13 -17.65
C VAL A 442 12.50 1.47 -18.25
N LEU A 443 11.59 2.09 -19.00
CA LEU A 443 11.75 3.45 -19.50
C LEU A 443 11.22 4.45 -18.47
N ALA A 444 12.11 5.27 -17.91
CA ALA A 444 11.82 6.28 -16.90
C ALA A 444 12.55 7.62 -17.16
N ALA A 445 12.85 7.93 -18.43
CA ALA A 445 13.66 9.06 -18.88
C ALA A 445 12.86 10.38 -19.04
N GLY A 446 11.79 10.57 -18.25
CA GLY A 446 10.92 11.75 -18.37
C GLY A 446 10.35 11.92 -19.78
N TYR A 447 10.45 13.14 -20.34
CA TYR A 447 9.99 13.42 -21.71
C TYR A 447 10.78 12.65 -22.79
N ALA A 448 12.07 12.36 -22.55
CA ALA A 448 12.91 11.62 -23.50
C ALA A 448 12.43 10.17 -23.72
N SER A 449 11.64 9.62 -22.79
CA SER A 449 10.96 8.33 -22.95
C SER A 449 10.13 8.25 -24.24
N ARG A 450 9.60 9.38 -24.74
CA ARG A 450 8.84 9.42 -25.99
C ARG A 450 9.66 8.94 -27.18
N ALA A 451 10.90 9.41 -27.32
CA ALA A 451 11.78 9.01 -28.42
C ALA A 451 12.22 7.55 -28.25
N LEU A 452 12.59 7.14 -27.03
CA LEU A 452 13.01 5.77 -26.73
C LEU A 452 11.89 4.74 -26.95
N ALA A 453 10.63 5.11 -26.75
CA ALA A 453 9.48 4.23 -26.94
C ALA A 453 9.16 3.98 -28.42
N GLN A 454 9.48 4.92 -29.32
CA GLN A 454 9.30 4.71 -30.77
C GLN A 454 10.10 3.51 -31.29
N GLY A 455 11.27 3.24 -30.70
CA GLY A 455 12.09 2.06 -31.02
C GLY A 455 11.42 0.71 -30.74
N ALA A 456 10.31 0.67 -29.99
CA ALA A 456 9.55 -0.54 -29.67
C ALA A 456 8.11 -0.49 -30.19
N ASP A 457 7.81 0.36 -31.18
CA ASP A 457 6.46 0.56 -31.73
C ASP A 457 5.42 0.95 -30.65
N MET A 458 5.90 1.61 -29.60
CA MET A 458 5.07 2.12 -28.51
C MET A 458 4.86 3.62 -28.69
N GLN A 459 3.62 4.02 -29.00
CA GLN A 459 3.25 5.43 -29.07
C GLN A 459 2.88 5.96 -27.69
N LEU A 460 3.75 6.79 -27.10
CA LEU A 460 3.48 7.51 -25.86
C LEU A 460 3.00 8.93 -26.15
N ALA A 461 1.78 9.26 -25.71
CA ALA A 461 1.20 10.60 -25.81
C ALA A 461 1.78 11.54 -24.73
N LEU A 462 3.08 11.87 -24.84
CA LEU A 462 3.77 12.77 -23.92
C LEU A 462 3.91 14.18 -24.50
N GLN A 463 3.55 15.18 -23.70
CA GLN A 463 3.76 16.60 -23.98
C GLN A 463 4.80 17.17 -23.02
N ALA A 464 5.76 17.94 -23.54
CA ALA A 464 6.70 18.68 -22.72
C ALA A 464 6.04 19.98 -22.22
N VAL A 465 6.14 20.23 -20.91
CA VAL A 465 5.76 21.50 -20.29
C VAL A 465 6.98 22.02 -19.55
N ARG A 466 7.47 23.20 -19.94
CA ARG A 466 8.59 23.85 -19.28
C ARG A 466 8.08 24.57 -18.03
N GLY A 467 8.77 24.36 -16.90
CA GLY A 467 8.61 25.15 -15.68
C GLY A 467 9.91 25.90 -15.37
N GLN A 468 9.79 26.98 -14.59
CA GLN A 468 10.92 27.69 -13.99
C GLN A 468 10.64 27.89 -12.51
N VAL A 469 11.64 27.62 -11.67
CA VAL A 469 11.59 27.89 -10.23
C VAL A 469 12.71 28.85 -9.91
N SER A 470 12.37 29.94 -9.25
CA SER A 470 13.33 30.90 -8.69
C SER A 470 13.55 30.55 -7.23
N TRP A 471 14.81 30.55 -6.80
CA TRP A 471 15.20 30.32 -5.40
C TRP A 471 16.31 31.31 -5.04
N ALA A 472 16.45 31.59 -3.75
CA ALA A 472 17.46 32.47 -3.20
C ALA A 472 17.88 31.94 -1.82
N LEU A 473 19.08 32.32 -1.38
CA LEU A 473 19.50 32.09 0.00
C LEU A 473 18.67 33.00 0.91
N HIS A 474 18.28 32.49 2.08
CA HIS A 474 17.62 33.25 3.11
C HIS A 474 18.47 33.22 4.38
N GLU A 475 18.36 34.25 5.24
CA GLU A 475 19.06 34.28 6.52
C GLU A 475 18.53 33.18 7.46
N ASP A 476 19.40 32.70 8.36
CA ASP A 476 19.01 31.79 9.42
C ASP A 476 17.93 32.44 10.31
N GLY A 477 16.86 31.70 10.61
CA GLY A 477 15.78 32.16 11.48
C GLY A 477 14.52 32.71 10.77
N ILE A 478 14.49 32.76 9.43
CA ILE A 478 13.23 32.98 8.70
C ILE A 478 12.40 31.70 8.74
N THR A 479 11.59 31.55 9.79
CA THR A 479 10.81 30.34 10.11
C THR A 479 9.72 29.99 9.09
N ASN A 480 9.41 30.90 8.16
CA ASN A 480 8.39 30.72 7.13
C ASN A 480 8.96 30.43 5.72
N ALA A 481 10.29 30.44 5.54
CA ALA A 481 10.91 30.11 4.26
C ALA A 481 11.01 28.59 4.08
N LEU A 482 10.81 28.12 2.85
CA LEU A 482 11.18 26.75 2.48
C LEU A 482 12.72 26.68 2.35
N PRO A 483 13.36 25.64 2.91
CA PRO A 483 14.82 25.50 2.90
C PRO A 483 15.40 25.05 1.54
#